data_AF-A0A962NEG8-F1
#
_entry.id   AF-A0A962NEG8-F1
#
_cell.length_a   1.000
_cell.length_b   1.000
_cell.length_c   1.000
_cell.angle_alpha   90.00
_cell.angle_beta   90.00
_cell.angle_gamma   90.00
#
_symmetry.space_group_name_H-M   'P 1'
#
loop_
_entity.id
_entity.type
_entity.pdbx_description
1 polymer ?
#
loop_
_entity_poly.entity_id
_entity_poly.type
_entity_poly.pdbx_seq_one_letter_code
_entity_poly.pdbx_strand_id
1 'polypeptide(L)'
;NVGDRILLLPGETVPVDGELLDAQAQVSEAFLSGESRPLPRRCGETVLAGSCVVGQPLQLQVSAIGEATALGELERLVSRASQGRAAWTRLADRAAQAFALIVLVAASATLLLWAGSGAEQALSATVAVLAAACPCALALALPTALAAATRALAQQQVLMVRAGGLERLASVDCVVFDKTGTLTEPSLQPSVQLLDPQLTQDEALALAAALERCSLHPLARAFAAADDGRVVEQAFEQTGAGVRGRIDGQDYRLGRASYCGLPNETDADLWLVRGQQPLARFSLDQQLRADARLTVARLRELGLPVLLYSGDHPDAVATVAAQLQVDGYAGGLRPEDKLARLQQLQQQGRRVLMVGDGMNDAPVLAAAHASLALAQGADMARQQADGVIGGGRLQQVAEALLLARAARRTIVQNLLWAGGYNLLAVPAAALGLLSPWAAALGMSLSSLLVLANAMRLLRQPKAPRIAIPTHADEPQAAA
;
A
#
# COMPACT_ATOMS: atom_id res chain seq x y z
N ASN A 1 -21.77 18.53 20.96
CA ASN A 1 -20.84 19.58 21.45
C ASN A 1 -19.94 19.02 22.52
N VAL A 2 -18.78 19.63 22.74
CA VAL A 2 -17.91 19.28 23.88
C VAL A 2 -18.70 19.47 25.18
N GLY A 3 -18.62 18.49 26.08
CA GLY A 3 -19.37 18.44 27.32
C GLY A 3 -20.72 17.73 27.24
N ASP A 4 -21.26 17.48 26.04
CA ASP A 4 -22.51 16.73 25.88
C ASP A 4 -22.32 15.27 26.31
N ARG A 5 -23.42 14.64 26.75
CA ARG A 5 -23.46 13.22 27.06
C ARG A 5 -24.14 12.46 25.94
N ILE A 6 -23.46 11.43 25.44
CA ILE A 6 -23.98 10.57 24.39
C ILE A 6 -24.06 9.13 24.89
N LEU A 7 -25.14 8.45 24.52
CA LEU A 7 -25.32 7.01 24.74
C LEU A 7 -25.00 6.30 23.43
N LEU A 8 -24.14 5.29 23.49
CA LEU A 8 -23.77 4.46 22.37
C LEU A 8 -24.18 3.01 22.63
N LEU A 9 -24.82 2.38 21.66
CA LEU A 9 -25.31 1.02 21.74
C LEU A 9 -24.25 0.02 21.26
N PRO A 10 -24.33 -1.26 21.66
CA PRO A 10 -23.43 -2.30 21.18
C PRO A 10 -23.41 -2.39 19.65
N GLY A 11 -22.21 -2.42 19.07
CA GLY A 11 -21.98 -2.44 17.63
C GLY A 11 -21.93 -1.06 16.97
N GLU A 12 -22.25 0.02 17.69
CA GLU A 12 -22.11 1.38 17.16
C GLU A 12 -20.66 1.86 17.19
N THR A 13 -20.28 2.61 16.16
CA THR A 13 -18.99 3.30 16.11
C THR A 13 -19.07 4.60 16.91
N VAL A 14 -18.12 4.79 17.81
CA VAL A 14 -17.93 6.01 18.58
C VAL A 14 -17.61 7.17 17.62
N PRO A 15 -18.45 8.22 17.53
CA PRO A 15 -18.30 9.25 16.51
C PRO A 15 -17.32 10.37 16.88
N VAL A 16 -16.96 10.49 18.16
CA VAL A 16 -16.18 11.59 18.74
C VAL A 16 -15.33 11.08 19.89
N ASP A 17 -14.25 11.78 20.24
CA ASP A 17 -13.50 11.44 21.45
C ASP A 17 -14.31 11.85 22.69
N GLY A 18 -14.31 10.99 23.70
CA GLY A 18 -15.07 11.24 24.93
C GLY A 18 -14.51 10.50 26.13
N GLU A 19 -14.84 11.00 27.31
CA GLU A 19 -14.50 10.39 28.59
C GLU A 19 -15.62 9.43 29.04
N LEU A 20 -15.25 8.21 29.44
CA LEU A 20 -16.21 7.19 29.87
C LEU A 20 -16.86 7.55 31.20
N LEU A 21 -18.19 7.60 31.23
CA LEU A 21 -18.96 7.86 32.44
C LEU A 21 -19.30 6.58 33.22
N ASP A 22 -19.46 5.45 32.52
CA ASP A 22 -19.75 4.17 33.17
C ASP A 22 -18.53 3.58 33.90
N ALA A 23 -18.79 2.77 34.94
CA ALA A 23 -17.74 2.16 35.75
C ALA A 23 -16.74 1.33 34.93
N GLN A 24 -17.25 0.61 33.92
CA GLN A 24 -16.48 -0.25 33.04
C GLN A 24 -17.21 -0.41 31.70
N ALA A 25 -16.44 -0.43 30.60
CA ALA A 25 -16.94 -0.73 29.28
C ALA A 25 -15.91 -1.56 28.49
N GLN A 26 -16.35 -2.18 27.40
CA GLN A 26 -15.45 -2.80 26.43
C GLN A 26 -15.63 -2.11 25.08
N VAL A 27 -14.51 -1.72 24.48
CA VAL A 27 -14.49 -1.12 23.15
C VAL A 27 -13.48 -1.86 22.29
N SER A 28 -13.82 -2.06 21.02
CA SER A 28 -12.90 -2.56 20.02
C SER A 28 -12.28 -1.36 19.31
N GLU A 29 -10.97 -1.22 19.45
CA GLU A 29 -10.18 -0.24 18.71
C GLU A 29 -9.57 -0.85 17.46
N ALA A 30 -10.14 -1.96 16.94
CA ALA A 30 -9.62 -2.67 15.79
C ALA A 30 -9.41 -1.76 14.56
N PHE A 31 -10.27 -0.74 14.39
CA PHE A 31 -10.16 0.24 13.32
C PHE A 31 -8.97 1.21 13.48
N LEU A 32 -8.55 1.50 14.72
CA LEU A 32 -7.47 2.45 15.03
C LEU A 32 -6.13 1.76 15.25
N SER A 33 -6.15 0.63 15.96
CA SER A 33 -4.97 -0.08 16.45
C SER A 33 -4.69 -1.39 15.70
N GLY A 34 -5.68 -1.91 14.97
CA GLY A 34 -5.62 -3.26 14.39
C GLY A 34 -5.78 -4.39 15.42
N GLU A 35 -5.85 -4.10 16.72
CA GLU A 35 -6.09 -5.11 17.75
C GLU A 35 -7.57 -5.50 17.78
N SER A 36 -7.87 -6.73 17.34
CA SER A 36 -9.23 -7.28 17.33
C SER A 36 -9.77 -7.63 18.72
N ARG A 37 -8.93 -7.59 19.76
CA ARG A 37 -9.35 -7.93 21.13
C ARG A 37 -10.05 -6.72 21.76
N PRO A 38 -11.26 -6.88 22.34
CA PRO A 38 -11.92 -5.81 23.06
C PRO A 38 -11.05 -5.31 24.22
N LEU A 39 -10.82 -4.01 24.26
CA LEU A 39 -10.06 -3.34 25.30
C LEU A 39 -11.02 -2.92 26.42
N PRO A 40 -10.73 -3.30 27.68
CA PRO A 40 -11.48 -2.80 28.82
C PRO A 40 -11.15 -1.31 29.03
N ARG A 41 -12.19 -0.51 29.25
CA ARG A 41 -12.09 0.91 29.61
C ARG A 41 -12.77 1.14 30.96
N ARG A 42 -12.19 2.02 31.77
CA ARG A 42 -12.71 2.38 33.09
C ARG A 42 -13.26 3.80 33.09
N CYS A 43 -14.14 4.08 34.05
CA CYS A 43 -14.66 5.43 34.28
C CYS A 43 -13.51 6.46 34.33
N GLY A 44 -13.65 7.54 33.57
CA GLY A 44 -12.63 8.59 33.44
C GLY A 44 -11.59 8.36 32.36
N GLU A 45 -11.53 7.18 31.74
CA GLU A 45 -10.64 6.93 30.60
C GLU A 45 -11.25 7.45 29.30
N THR A 46 -10.38 7.89 28.38
CA THR A 46 -10.79 8.35 27.05
C THR A 46 -11.12 7.18 26.13
N VAL A 47 -12.24 7.29 25.42
CA VAL A 47 -12.64 6.44 24.31
C VAL A 47 -12.52 7.26 23.04
N LEU A 48 -11.80 6.72 22.05
CA LEU A 48 -11.46 7.43 20.82
C LEU A 48 -12.54 7.29 19.74
N ALA A 49 -12.69 8.33 18.93
CA ALA A 49 -13.51 8.31 17.71
C ALA A 49 -13.03 7.21 16.76
N GLY A 50 -13.96 6.43 16.21
CA GLY A 50 -13.67 5.25 15.38
C GLY A 50 -13.61 3.92 16.14
N SER A 51 -13.61 3.94 17.47
CA SER A 51 -13.77 2.73 18.29
C SER A 51 -15.18 2.16 18.12
N CYS A 52 -15.35 0.84 18.27
CA CYS A 52 -16.66 0.19 18.23
C CYS A 52 -17.06 -0.29 19.62
N VAL A 53 -18.30 -0.03 20.04
CA VAL A 53 -18.80 -0.49 21.34
C VAL A 53 -19.01 -2.00 21.32
N VAL A 54 -18.43 -2.72 22.29
CA VAL A 54 -18.55 -4.17 22.41
C VAL A 54 -19.29 -4.53 23.69
N GLY A 55 -20.27 -5.44 23.57
CA GLY A 55 -20.98 -5.97 24.73
C GLY A 55 -22.16 -5.10 25.17
N GLN A 56 -21.94 -4.17 26.10
CA GLN A 56 -23.02 -3.37 26.70
C GLN A 56 -23.02 -1.91 26.22
N PRO A 57 -24.19 -1.23 26.25
CA PRO A 57 -24.25 0.20 25.96
C PRO A 57 -23.33 0.99 26.90
N LEU A 58 -22.76 2.09 26.41
CA LEU A 58 -21.92 2.97 27.22
C LEU A 58 -22.29 4.45 27.05
N GLN A 59 -22.05 5.22 28.10
CA GLN A 59 -22.23 6.67 28.12
C GLN A 59 -20.87 7.37 28.11
N LEU A 60 -20.71 8.31 27.18
CA LEU A 60 -19.54 9.16 27.05
C LEU A 60 -19.91 10.61 27.31
N GLN A 61 -19.00 11.35 27.95
CA GLN A 61 -18.98 12.80 27.88
C GLN A 61 -18.02 13.24 26.79
N VAL A 62 -18.52 13.98 25.80
CA VAL A 62 -17.73 14.40 24.63
C VAL A 62 -16.58 15.31 25.07
N SER A 63 -15.34 14.94 24.76
CA SER A 63 -14.13 15.71 25.10
C SER A 63 -13.59 16.48 23.89
N ALA A 64 -13.66 15.92 22.68
CA ALA A 64 -13.25 16.59 21.45
C ALA A 64 -14.16 16.23 20.26
N ILE A 65 -14.29 17.14 19.30
CA ILE A 65 -15.14 16.98 18.09
C ILE A 65 -14.40 17.40 16.82
N GLY A 66 -14.75 16.79 15.69
CA GLY A 66 -14.20 17.14 14.37
C GLY A 66 -12.67 17.02 14.31
N GLU A 67 -12.01 18.05 13.78
CA GLU A 67 -10.54 18.09 13.63
C GLU A 67 -9.76 18.02 14.95
N ALA A 68 -10.42 18.26 16.10
CA ALA A 68 -9.78 18.19 17.41
C ALA A 68 -9.76 16.76 18.00
N THR A 69 -10.42 15.80 17.35
CA THR A 69 -10.32 14.38 17.74
C THR A 69 -8.98 13.79 17.31
N ALA A 70 -8.56 12.70 17.95
CA ALA A 70 -7.36 11.95 17.55
C ALA A 70 -7.42 11.52 16.07
N LEU A 71 -8.60 11.07 15.61
CA LEU A 71 -8.85 10.68 14.22
C LEU A 71 -8.81 11.90 13.29
N GLY A 72 -9.35 13.04 13.71
CA GLY A 72 -9.27 14.31 12.98
C GLY A 72 -7.85 14.89 12.88
N GLU A 73 -7.04 14.74 13.93
CA GLU A 73 -5.63 15.12 13.89
C GLU A 73 -4.82 14.22 12.94
N LEU A 74 -5.11 12.93 12.93
CA LEU A 74 -4.56 11.98 11.95
C LEU A 74 -4.95 12.36 10.52
N GLU A 75 -6.22 12.66 10.26
CA GLU A 75 -6.69 13.14 8.94
C GLU A 75 -5.99 14.43 8.52
N ARG A 76 -5.77 15.36 9.45
CA ARG A 76 -5.05 16.61 9.16
C ARG A 76 -3.58 16.37 8.82
N LEU A 77 -2.91 15.48 9.56
CA LEU A 77 -1.53 15.08 9.29
C LEU A 77 -1.41 14.43 7.91
N VAL A 78 -2.34 13.53 7.58
CA VAL A 78 -2.47 12.89 6.25
C VAL A 78 -2.71 13.93 5.16
N SER A 79 -3.67 14.84 5.36
CA SER A 79 -4.08 15.83 4.36
C SER A 79 -2.91 16.76 4.01
N ARG A 80 -2.15 17.22 5.02
CA ARG A 80 -0.93 18.03 4.81
C ARG A 80 0.15 17.27 4.02
N ALA A 81 0.30 15.97 4.25
CA ALA A 81 1.23 15.15 3.48
C ALA A 81 0.78 14.93 2.02
N SER A 82 -0.54 14.97 1.77
CA SER A 82 -1.13 14.65 0.45
C SER A 82 -1.16 15.81 -0.56
N GLN A 83 -1.04 17.07 -0.11
CA GLN A 83 -1.20 18.26 -0.96
C GLN A 83 0.11 18.67 -1.67
N GLY A 84 0.50 17.92 -2.70
CA GLY A 84 1.69 18.24 -3.50
C GLY A 84 1.48 18.13 -5.00
N ARG A 85 1.78 19.21 -5.75
CA ARG A 85 2.05 19.09 -7.20
C ARG A 85 3.38 18.38 -7.42
N ALA A 86 3.45 17.53 -8.44
CA ALA A 86 4.64 16.80 -8.81
C ALA A 86 5.84 17.76 -9.00
N ALA A 87 7.02 17.37 -8.51
CA ALA A 87 8.18 18.27 -8.48
C ALA A 87 8.69 18.54 -9.90
N TRP A 88 8.62 17.54 -10.78
CA TRP A 88 9.06 17.67 -12.16
C TRP A 88 8.17 18.60 -12.97
N THR A 89 6.85 18.57 -12.76
CA THR A 89 5.93 19.51 -13.42
C THR A 89 6.26 20.95 -13.05
N ARG A 90 6.49 21.24 -11.77
CA ARG A 90 6.87 22.59 -11.31
C ARG A 90 8.19 23.06 -11.88
N LEU A 91 9.17 22.16 -11.99
CA LEU A 91 10.48 22.48 -12.58
C LEU A 91 10.35 22.76 -14.09
N ALA A 92 9.59 21.93 -14.81
CA ALA A 92 9.35 22.10 -16.24
C ALA A 92 8.66 23.43 -16.55
N ASP A 93 7.65 23.84 -15.77
CA ASP A 93 6.95 25.11 -15.96
C ASP A 93 7.88 26.32 -15.79
N ARG A 94 8.71 26.31 -14.74
CA ARG A 94 9.69 27.38 -14.50
C ARG A 94 10.76 27.44 -15.59
N ALA A 95 11.26 26.28 -16.01
CA ALA A 95 12.24 26.19 -17.08
C ALA A 95 11.66 26.72 -18.40
N ALA A 96 10.40 26.40 -18.71
CA ALA A 96 9.72 26.89 -19.91
C ALA A 96 9.59 28.42 -19.92
N GLN A 97 9.26 29.04 -18.77
CA GLN A 97 9.18 30.49 -18.65
C GLN A 97 10.53 31.17 -18.87
N ALA A 98 11.59 30.67 -18.21
CA ALA A 98 12.94 31.20 -18.38
C ALA A 98 13.44 31.02 -19.83
N PHE A 99 13.17 29.86 -20.41
CA PHE A 99 13.52 29.55 -21.79
C PHE A 99 12.83 30.49 -22.79
N ALA A 100 11.54 30.79 -22.61
CA ALA A 100 10.83 31.74 -23.47
C ALA A 100 11.49 33.13 -23.48
N LEU A 101 11.95 33.62 -22.31
CA LEU A 101 12.67 34.89 -22.23
C LEU A 101 14.02 34.84 -22.96
N ILE A 102 14.80 33.77 -22.78
CA ILE A 102 16.08 33.57 -23.48
C ILE A 102 15.88 33.59 -24.99
N VAL A 103 14.85 32.91 -25.48
CA VAL A 103 14.51 32.86 -26.91
C VAL A 103 14.13 34.24 -27.45
N LEU A 104 13.35 35.01 -26.70
CA LEU A 104 12.97 36.37 -27.09
C LEU A 104 14.21 37.27 -27.20
N VAL A 105 15.11 37.21 -26.21
CA VAL A 105 16.38 37.95 -26.23
C VAL A 105 17.25 37.53 -27.41
N ALA A 106 17.38 36.23 -27.66
CA ALA A 106 18.16 35.71 -28.80
C ALA A 106 17.57 36.15 -30.15
N ALA A 107 16.24 36.13 -30.30
CA ALA A 107 15.57 36.60 -31.50
C ALA A 107 15.76 38.11 -31.71
N SER A 108 15.61 38.93 -30.67
CA SER A 108 15.88 40.37 -30.74
C SER A 108 17.34 40.67 -31.07
N ALA A 109 18.28 39.95 -30.45
CA ALA A 109 19.71 40.09 -30.75
C ALA A 109 20.03 39.70 -32.20
N THR A 110 19.42 38.64 -32.72
CA THR A 110 19.57 38.20 -34.12
C THR A 110 19.05 39.26 -35.08
N LEU A 111 17.88 39.85 -34.80
CA LEU A 111 17.32 40.92 -35.62
C LEU A 111 18.26 42.13 -35.70
N LEU A 112 18.85 42.53 -34.56
CA LEU A 112 19.80 43.64 -34.50
C LEU A 112 21.12 43.32 -35.22
N LEU A 113 21.65 42.11 -35.04
CA LEU A 113 22.90 41.67 -35.68
C LEU A 113 22.82 41.73 -37.21
N TRP A 114 21.67 41.36 -37.78
CA TRP A 114 21.46 41.30 -39.22
C TRP A 114 20.83 42.57 -39.82
N ALA A 115 20.51 43.58 -39.00
CA ALA A 115 19.86 44.82 -39.46
C ALA A 115 20.65 45.53 -40.58
N GLY A 116 21.98 45.43 -40.57
CA GLY A 116 22.85 46.02 -41.59
C GLY A 116 22.91 45.25 -42.92
N SER A 117 22.48 43.99 -42.96
CA SER A 117 22.57 43.12 -44.14
C SER A 117 21.30 43.13 -45.01
N GLY A 118 20.25 43.84 -44.57
CA GLY A 118 18.97 43.98 -45.27
C GLY A 118 17.81 43.32 -44.52
N ALA A 119 16.62 43.92 -44.65
CA ALA A 119 15.42 43.53 -43.90
C ALA A 119 14.99 42.07 -44.14
N GLU A 120 15.15 41.56 -45.36
CA GLU A 120 14.79 40.19 -45.71
C GLU A 120 15.66 39.16 -44.96
N GLN A 121 16.97 39.36 -44.91
CA GLN A 121 17.90 38.46 -44.23
C GLN A 121 17.72 38.52 -42.70
N ALA A 122 17.56 39.72 -42.16
CA ALA A 122 17.30 39.92 -40.73
C ALA A 122 15.99 39.24 -40.29
N LEU A 123 14.93 39.38 -41.09
CA LEU A 123 13.65 38.72 -40.84
C LEU A 123 13.78 37.20 -40.95
N SER A 124 14.45 36.70 -41.99
CA SER A 124 14.65 35.26 -42.22
C SER A 124 15.41 34.59 -41.07
N ALA A 125 16.54 35.15 -40.64
CA ALA A 125 17.32 34.63 -39.52
C ALA A 125 16.55 34.68 -38.19
N THR A 126 15.80 35.77 -37.94
CA THR A 126 14.97 35.92 -36.74
C THR A 126 13.84 34.90 -36.70
N VAL A 127 13.13 34.69 -37.82
CA VAL A 127 12.07 33.68 -37.93
C VAL A 127 12.65 32.27 -37.78
N ALA A 128 13.84 32.00 -38.33
CA ALA A 128 14.52 30.73 -38.15
C ALA A 128 14.86 30.46 -36.67
N VAL A 129 15.34 31.46 -35.92
CA VAL A 129 15.59 31.36 -34.48
C VAL A 129 14.32 31.05 -33.72
N LEU A 130 13.23 31.79 -33.97
CA LEU A 130 11.94 31.57 -33.31
C LEU A 130 11.37 30.17 -33.63
N ALA A 131 11.49 29.71 -34.89
CA ALA A 131 11.04 28.39 -35.31
C ALA A 131 11.88 27.27 -34.68
N ALA A 132 13.21 27.39 -34.68
CA ALA A 132 14.13 26.43 -34.08
C ALA A 132 13.97 26.35 -32.55
N ALA A 133 13.56 27.45 -31.93
CA ALA A 133 13.43 27.56 -30.49
C ALA A 133 12.05 27.14 -29.93
N CYS A 134 11.09 26.64 -30.74
CA CYS A 134 9.83 26.19 -30.13
C CYS A 134 10.14 25.14 -29.04
N PRO A 135 9.66 25.29 -27.80
CA PRO A 135 9.84 24.27 -26.78
C PRO A 135 8.88 23.08 -26.95
N CYS A 136 8.28 22.86 -28.13
CA CYS A 136 7.20 21.88 -28.33
C CYS A 136 7.61 20.47 -27.85
N ALA A 137 8.81 19.99 -28.20
CA ALA A 137 9.35 18.70 -27.77
C ALA A 137 9.65 18.65 -26.25
N LEU A 138 10.14 19.76 -25.68
CA LEU A 138 10.41 19.90 -24.24
C LEU A 138 9.11 19.86 -23.43
N ALA A 139 8.07 20.56 -23.91
CA ALA A 139 6.74 20.60 -23.31
C ALA A 139 6.03 19.24 -23.38
N LEU A 140 6.25 18.49 -24.47
CA LEU A 140 5.70 17.15 -24.65
C LEU A 140 6.46 16.06 -23.88
N ALA A 141 7.75 16.26 -23.58
CA ALA A 141 8.62 15.22 -23.02
C ALA A 141 8.10 14.59 -21.73
N LEU A 142 7.68 15.42 -20.77
CA LEU A 142 7.20 14.95 -19.48
C LEU A 142 5.77 14.37 -19.54
N PRO A 143 4.75 15.08 -20.08
CA PRO A 143 3.38 14.56 -20.12
C PRO A 143 3.25 13.25 -20.91
N THR A 144 3.98 13.10 -22.03
CA THR A 144 3.90 11.89 -22.86
C THR A 144 4.52 10.68 -22.17
N ALA A 145 5.67 10.84 -21.52
CA ALA A 145 6.31 9.77 -20.76
C ALA A 145 5.50 9.35 -19.53
N LEU A 146 4.93 10.32 -18.80
CA LEU A 146 4.04 10.04 -17.68
C LEU A 146 2.77 9.31 -18.14
N ALA A 147 2.13 9.78 -19.22
CA ALA A 147 0.94 9.13 -19.76
C ALA A 147 1.23 7.69 -20.22
N ALA A 148 2.36 7.47 -20.90
CA ALA A 148 2.80 6.13 -21.31
C ALA A 148 3.07 5.22 -20.10
N ALA A 149 3.75 5.71 -19.08
CA ALA A 149 4.03 4.95 -17.86
C ALA A 149 2.76 4.62 -17.07
N THR A 150 1.86 5.60 -16.87
CA THR A 150 0.57 5.38 -16.19
C THR A 150 -0.28 4.36 -16.94
N ARG A 151 -0.31 4.41 -18.27
CA ARG A 151 -0.99 3.40 -19.08
C ARG A 151 -0.37 2.01 -18.91
N ALA A 152 0.95 1.90 -18.91
CA ALA A 152 1.64 0.62 -18.72
C ALA A 152 1.39 0.04 -17.31
N LEU A 153 1.39 0.87 -16.26
CA LEU A 153 1.02 0.46 -14.90
C LEU A 153 -0.44 -0.01 -14.83
N ALA A 154 -1.37 0.72 -15.45
CA ALA A 154 -2.78 0.35 -15.45
C ALA A 154 -3.02 -1.00 -16.15
N GLN A 155 -2.28 -1.30 -17.21
CA GLN A 155 -2.30 -2.63 -17.86
C GLN A 155 -1.77 -3.75 -16.96
N GLN A 156 -0.95 -3.41 -15.97
CA GLN A 156 -0.49 -4.28 -14.90
C GLN A 156 -1.37 -4.19 -13.64
N GLN A 157 -2.57 -3.59 -13.71
CA GLN A 157 -3.47 -3.41 -12.57
C GLN A 157 -2.87 -2.60 -11.40
N VAL A 158 -1.89 -1.75 -11.69
CA VAL A 158 -1.36 -0.76 -10.76
C VAL A 158 -1.90 0.61 -11.16
N LEU A 159 -2.67 1.25 -10.28
CA LEU A 159 -3.26 2.55 -10.52
C LEU A 159 -2.58 3.60 -9.65
N MET A 160 -2.00 4.63 -10.27
CA MET A 160 -1.47 5.77 -9.54
C MET A 160 -2.61 6.75 -9.26
N VAL A 161 -2.91 6.97 -7.98
CA VAL A 161 -4.02 7.82 -7.53
C VAL A 161 -3.54 9.26 -7.35
N ARG A 162 -2.35 9.44 -6.75
CA ARG A 162 -1.84 10.78 -6.42
C ARG A 162 -0.92 11.34 -7.50
N ALA A 163 -1.06 12.64 -7.72
CA ALA A 163 -0.16 13.39 -8.58
C ALA A 163 1.30 13.30 -8.06
N GLY A 164 2.23 12.98 -8.97
CA GLY A 164 3.64 12.83 -8.63
C GLY A 164 4.02 11.55 -7.88
N GLY A 165 3.07 10.64 -7.61
CA GLY A 165 3.38 9.34 -7.00
C GLY A 165 4.39 8.54 -7.82
N LEU A 166 4.28 8.58 -9.16
CA LEU A 166 5.22 7.91 -10.06
C LEU A 166 6.64 8.48 -9.97
N GLU A 167 6.77 9.80 -9.82
CA GLU A 167 8.06 10.48 -9.67
C GLU A 167 8.74 10.10 -8.35
N ARG A 168 7.95 10.06 -7.26
CA ARG A 168 8.45 9.64 -5.94
C ARG A 168 8.86 8.19 -5.96
N LEU A 169 8.03 7.31 -6.52
CA LEU A 169 8.32 5.88 -6.69
C LEU A 169 9.64 5.65 -7.44
N ALA A 170 9.92 6.42 -8.50
CA ALA A 170 11.17 6.32 -9.28
C ALA A 170 12.44 6.68 -8.49
N SER A 171 12.31 7.28 -7.32
CA SER A 171 13.42 7.75 -6.48
C SER A 171 13.58 6.97 -5.17
N VAL A 172 12.72 5.97 -4.95
CA VAL A 172 12.76 5.09 -3.78
C VAL A 172 14.07 4.32 -3.70
N ASP A 173 14.58 4.23 -2.47
CA ASP A 173 15.82 3.53 -2.11
C ASP A 173 15.68 2.54 -0.94
N CYS A 174 14.48 2.39 -0.37
CA CYS A 174 14.17 1.45 0.71
C CYS A 174 12.69 1.07 0.64
N VAL A 175 12.36 -0.20 0.91
CA VAL A 175 10.97 -0.68 0.94
C VAL A 175 10.64 -1.16 2.34
N VAL A 176 9.52 -0.70 2.88
CA VAL A 176 8.93 -1.17 4.13
C VAL A 176 7.60 -1.83 3.79
N PHE A 177 7.44 -3.07 4.20
CA PHE A 177 6.18 -3.79 4.11
C PHE A 177 5.49 -3.80 5.47
N ASP A 178 4.17 -3.66 5.46
CA ASP A 178 3.35 -4.20 6.52
C ASP A 178 3.26 -5.72 6.43
N LYS A 179 2.98 -6.40 7.55
CA LYS A 179 2.79 -7.85 7.54
C LYS A 179 1.37 -8.21 7.09
N THR A 180 0.38 -7.79 7.87
CA THR A 180 -0.99 -8.30 7.85
C THR A 180 -1.73 -7.79 6.62
N GLY A 181 -2.32 -8.71 5.84
CA GLY A 181 -3.02 -8.36 4.60
C GLY A 181 -2.12 -7.91 3.44
N THR A 182 -0.80 -7.80 3.70
CA THR A 182 0.20 -7.30 2.75
C THR A 182 1.17 -8.40 2.32
N LEU A 183 2.11 -8.82 3.18
CA LEU A 183 2.98 -9.97 2.93
C LEU A 183 2.27 -11.29 3.18
N THR A 184 1.27 -11.26 4.05
CA THR A 184 0.38 -12.39 4.32
C THR A 184 -0.96 -12.21 3.64
N GLU A 185 -1.64 -13.33 3.42
CA GLU A 185 -3.05 -13.30 3.07
C GLU A 185 -3.87 -12.73 4.24
N PRO A 186 -4.94 -11.99 3.97
CA PRO A 186 -5.80 -11.41 5.01
C PRO A 186 -6.58 -12.47 5.78
N SER A 187 -6.75 -13.67 5.21
CA SER A 187 -7.42 -14.79 5.86
C SER A 187 -6.45 -15.52 6.80
N LEU A 188 -6.95 -15.81 8.00
CA LEU A 188 -6.31 -16.74 8.91
C LEU A 188 -6.61 -18.16 8.44
N GLN A 189 -5.60 -19.03 8.42
CA GLN A 189 -5.80 -20.45 8.18
C GLN A 189 -5.40 -21.25 9.42
N PRO A 190 -6.26 -22.18 9.88
CA PRO A 190 -5.92 -23.06 10.98
C PRO A 190 -4.89 -24.10 10.54
N SER A 191 -3.74 -24.11 11.20
CA SER A 191 -2.88 -25.28 11.22
C SER A 191 -3.38 -26.25 12.29
N VAL A 192 -3.48 -27.54 11.96
CA VAL A 192 -4.09 -28.54 12.81
C VAL A 192 -3.01 -29.48 13.34
N GLN A 193 -2.91 -29.58 14.65
CA GLN A 193 -2.19 -30.66 15.32
C GLN A 193 -3.22 -31.63 15.89
N LEU A 194 -3.26 -32.85 15.35
CA LEU A 194 -4.12 -33.92 15.84
C LEU A 194 -3.54 -34.52 17.14
N LEU A 195 -4.41 -34.67 18.14
CA LEU A 195 -4.08 -35.26 19.44
C LEU A 195 -4.80 -36.60 19.63
N ASP A 196 -5.95 -36.77 18.98
CA ASP A 196 -6.62 -38.07 18.84
C ASP A 196 -6.19 -38.73 17.51
N PRO A 197 -5.48 -39.89 17.56
CA PRO A 197 -5.04 -40.59 16.35
C PRO A 197 -6.18 -41.19 15.52
N GLN A 198 -7.41 -41.23 16.03
CA GLN A 198 -8.58 -41.70 15.29
C GLN A 198 -9.27 -40.59 14.50
N LEU A 199 -8.90 -39.32 14.73
CA LEU A 199 -9.52 -38.18 14.08
C LEU A 199 -8.70 -37.74 12.87
N THR A 200 -9.36 -37.49 11.74
CA THR A 200 -8.71 -36.90 10.57
C THR A 200 -8.65 -35.37 10.68
N GLN A 201 -7.73 -34.75 9.92
CA GLN A 201 -7.62 -33.29 9.87
C GLN A 201 -8.92 -32.63 9.39
N ASP A 202 -9.54 -33.19 8.35
CA ASP A 202 -10.79 -32.66 7.78
C ASP A 202 -11.95 -32.76 8.77
N GLU A 203 -12.05 -33.86 9.53
CA GLU A 203 -13.07 -34.00 10.57
C GLU A 203 -12.85 -33.03 11.74
N ALA A 204 -11.61 -32.81 12.16
CA ALA A 204 -11.29 -31.82 13.19
C ALA A 204 -11.71 -30.41 12.76
N LEU A 205 -11.40 -30.04 11.51
CA LEU A 205 -11.79 -28.76 10.93
C LEU A 205 -13.30 -28.63 10.79
N ALA A 206 -14.00 -29.69 10.36
CA ALA A 206 -15.46 -29.70 10.25
C ALA A 206 -16.16 -29.55 11.60
N LEU A 207 -15.67 -30.23 12.64
CA LEU A 207 -16.16 -30.07 14.02
C LEU A 207 -15.95 -28.64 14.53
N ALA A 208 -14.77 -28.06 14.30
CA ALA A 208 -14.48 -26.69 14.68
C ALA A 208 -15.38 -25.69 13.93
N ALA A 209 -15.52 -25.86 12.62
CA ALA A 209 -16.38 -25.02 11.77
C ALA A 209 -17.85 -25.06 12.19
N ALA A 210 -18.36 -26.26 12.51
CA ALA A 210 -19.73 -26.42 12.97
C ALA A 210 -19.99 -25.70 14.31
N LEU A 211 -19.06 -25.81 15.27
CA LEU A 211 -19.17 -25.12 16.56
C LEU A 211 -19.08 -23.60 16.43
N GLU A 212 -18.16 -23.10 15.59
CA GLU A 212 -17.92 -21.68 15.34
C GLU A 212 -19.06 -21.00 14.56
N ARG A 213 -20.00 -21.76 13.99
CA ARG A 213 -21.13 -21.22 13.22
C ARG A 213 -22.03 -20.29 14.04
N CYS A 214 -22.02 -20.42 15.36
CA CYS A 214 -22.77 -19.55 16.28
C CYS A 214 -21.99 -18.27 16.68
N SER A 215 -20.70 -18.18 16.35
CA SER A 215 -19.84 -17.04 16.71
C SER A 215 -19.78 -16.00 15.59
N LEU A 216 -19.80 -14.72 15.98
CA LEU A 216 -19.50 -13.59 15.09
C LEU A 216 -18.02 -13.19 15.11
N HIS A 217 -17.18 -13.94 15.82
CA HIS A 217 -15.78 -13.61 16.00
C HIS A 217 -14.98 -13.75 14.68
N PRO A 218 -14.06 -12.83 14.35
CA PRO A 218 -13.27 -12.93 13.12
C PRO A 218 -12.51 -14.25 12.94
N LEU A 219 -12.11 -14.90 14.05
CA LEU A 219 -11.45 -16.22 14.02
C LEU A 219 -12.37 -17.34 13.54
N ALA A 220 -13.69 -17.26 13.77
CA ALA A 220 -14.67 -18.23 13.28
C ALA A 220 -14.62 -18.35 11.75
N ARG A 221 -14.34 -17.24 11.05
CA ARG A 221 -14.21 -17.20 9.60
C ARG A 221 -13.06 -18.06 9.07
N ALA A 222 -12.04 -18.33 9.89
CA ALA A 222 -10.91 -19.19 9.51
C ALA A 222 -11.35 -20.66 9.31
N PHE A 223 -12.40 -21.09 10.01
CA PHE A 223 -12.93 -22.46 9.93
C PHE A 223 -14.09 -22.59 8.93
N ALA A 224 -14.71 -21.48 8.52
CA ALA A 224 -15.93 -21.48 7.71
C ALA A 224 -15.83 -22.30 6.40
N ALA A 225 -14.65 -22.38 5.79
CA ALA A 225 -14.44 -23.16 4.56
C ALA A 225 -14.55 -24.68 4.75
N ALA A 226 -14.38 -25.16 6.00
CA ALA A 226 -14.47 -26.57 6.36
C ALA A 226 -15.85 -26.97 6.90
N ASP A 227 -16.84 -26.06 6.88
CA ASP A 227 -18.19 -26.36 7.34
C ASP A 227 -18.88 -27.34 6.40
N ASP A 228 -19.22 -28.52 6.92
CA ASP A 228 -19.92 -29.59 6.20
C ASP A 228 -21.42 -29.65 6.52
N GLY A 229 -21.93 -28.66 7.26
CA GLY A 229 -23.35 -28.53 7.57
C GLY A 229 -23.82 -29.38 8.75
N ARG A 230 -22.93 -29.96 9.56
CA ARG A 230 -23.29 -30.67 10.81
C ARG A 230 -24.23 -29.85 11.69
N VAL A 231 -25.20 -30.51 12.31
CA VAL A 231 -26.12 -29.86 13.26
C VAL A 231 -25.45 -29.80 14.62
N VAL A 232 -25.40 -28.60 15.20
CA VAL A 232 -24.92 -28.38 16.56
C VAL A 232 -26.12 -28.04 17.44
N GLU A 233 -26.41 -28.92 18.38
CA GLU A 233 -27.41 -28.68 19.42
C GLU A 233 -26.81 -27.87 20.56
N GLN A 234 -27.61 -27.00 21.20
CA GLN A 234 -27.20 -26.23 22.37
C GLN A 234 -25.90 -25.42 22.15
N ALA A 235 -25.68 -24.93 20.92
CA ALA A 235 -24.55 -24.09 20.59
C ALA A 235 -24.54 -22.84 21.47
N PHE A 236 -23.41 -22.56 22.10
CA PHE A 236 -23.24 -21.44 23.01
C PHE A 236 -21.83 -20.87 22.92
N GLU A 237 -21.72 -19.58 22.66
CA GLU A 237 -20.47 -18.83 22.70
C GLU A 237 -20.29 -18.17 24.07
N GLN A 238 -19.13 -18.38 24.68
CA GLN A 238 -18.65 -17.61 25.82
C GLN A 238 -17.60 -16.60 25.33
N THR A 239 -18.00 -15.32 25.27
CA THR A 239 -17.16 -14.23 24.77
C THR A 239 -15.79 -14.23 25.45
N GLY A 240 -14.73 -14.22 24.63
CA GLY A 240 -13.34 -14.20 25.10
C GLY A 240 -12.78 -15.53 25.59
N ALA A 241 -13.56 -16.61 25.58
CA ALA A 241 -13.16 -17.94 26.02
C ALA A 241 -13.24 -18.99 24.89
N GLY A 242 -14.43 -19.21 24.33
CA GLY A 242 -14.67 -20.23 23.29
C GLY A 242 -16.14 -20.56 23.07
N VAL A 243 -16.39 -21.54 22.20
CA VAL A 243 -17.71 -22.05 21.84
C VAL A 243 -17.89 -23.49 22.34
N ARG A 244 -19.13 -23.87 22.67
CA ARG A 244 -19.50 -25.24 23.01
C ARG A 244 -20.80 -25.64 22.32
N GLY A 245 -21.00 -26.94 22.17
CA GLY A 245 -22.23 -27.50 21.63
C GLY A 245 -22.21 -29.02 21.61
N ARG A 246 -23.36 -29.62 21.26
CA ARG A 246 -23.52 -31.05 21.10
C ARG A 246 -23.62 -31.44 19.63
N ILE A 247 -22.81 -32.40 19.22
CA ILE A 247 -22.82 -32.98 17.87
C ILE A 247 -22.94 -34.49 18.05
N ASP A 248 -23.95 -35.09 17.42
CA ASP A 248 -24.25 -36.53 17.54
C ASP A 248 -24.37 -37.02 19.01
N GLY A 249 -24.96 -36.18 19.87
CA GLY A 249 -25.13 -36.47 21.30
C GLY A 249 -23.87 -36.36 22.16
N GLN A 250 -22.73 -35.96 21.60
CA GLN A 250 -21.47 -35.76 22.31
C GLN A 250 -21.20 -34.28 22.60
N ASP A 251 -20.70 -33.98 23.80
CA ASP A 251 -20.36 -32.61 24.21
C ASP A 251 -18.99 -32.21 23.66
N TYR A 252 -18.94 -31.15 22.85
CA TYR A 252 -17.71 -30.57 22.32
C TYR A 252 -17.50 -29.13 22.81
N ARG A 253 -16.23 -28.76 22.95
CA ARG A 253 -15.81 -27.37 23.19
C ARG A 253 -14.63 -27.02 22.30
N LEU A 254 -14.64 -25.80 21.76
CA LEU A 254 -13.54 -25.21 21.02
C LEU A 254 -13.21 -23.86 21.66
N GLY A 255 -11.96 -23.63 22.03
CA GLY A 255 -11.58 -22.35 22.64
C GLY A 255 -10.19 -22.38 23.27
N ARG A 256 -9.91 -21.39 24.12
CA ARG A 256 -8.67 -21.33 24.89
C ARG A 256 -8.46 -22.58 25.74
N ALA A 257 -7.21 -22.93 26.03
CA ALA A 257 -6.86 -24.06 26.88
C ALA A 257 -7.56 -24.00 28.24
N SER A 258 -7.61 -22.81 28.84
CA SER A 258 -8.33 -22.55 30.11
C SER A 258 -9.84 -22.85 30.04
N TYR A 259 -10.49 -22.57 28.91
CA TYR A 259 -11.91 -22.87 28.68
C TYR A 259 -12.17 -24.38 28.43
N CYS A 260 -11.22 -25.03 27.78
CA CYS A 260 -11.26 -26.46 27.46
C CYS A 260 -10.84 -27.35 28.65
N GLY A 261 -10.45 -26.76 29.78
CA GLY A 261 -10.05 -27.52 30.98
C GLY A 261 -8.63 -28.08 30.90
N LEU A 262 -7.74 -27.43 30.14
CA LEU A 262 -6.35 -27.82 29.90
C LEU A 262 -5.40 -26.80 30.56
N PRO A 263 -5.24 -26.81 31.90
CA PRO A 263 -4.51 -25.76 32.61
C PRO A 263 -3.00 -25.71 32.36
N ASN A 264 -2.42 -26.79 31.80
CA ASN A 264 -0.98 -26.88 31.52
C ASN A 264 -0.61 -26.42 30.09
N GLU A 265 -1.61 -26.07 29.28
CA GLU A 265 -1.45 -25.71 27.87
C GLU A 265 -1.57 -24.20 27.66
N THR A 266 -1.09 -23.71 26.51
CA THR A 266 -1.08 -22.27 26.21
C THR A 266 -2.42 -21.79 25.65
N ASP A 267 -2.86 -20.62 26.11
CA ASP A 267 -4.05 -19.90 25.60
C ASP A 267 -3.78 -19.15 24.28
N ALA A 268 -2.61 -19.36 23.68
CA ALA A 268 -2.26 -18.80 22.36
C ALA A 268 -3.02 -19.50 21.21
N ASP A 269 -3.36 -20.77 21.40
CA ASP A 269 -4.02 -21.62 20.41
C ASP A 269 -5.44 -21.99 20.82
N LEU A 270 -6.21 -22.48 19.85
CA LEU A 270 -7.55 -23.00 20.07
C LEU A 270 -7.50 -24.52 20.22
N TRP A 271 -8.20 -25.03 21.22
CA TRP A 271 -8.25 -26.44 21.57
C TRP A 271 -9.64 -26.97 21.33
N LEU A 272 -9.75 -28.09 20.60
CA LEU A 272 -10.98 -28.85 20.45
C LEU A 272 -10.95 -30.03 21.41
N VAL A 273 -11.95 -30.11 22.28
CA VAL A 273 -12.13 -31.19 23.24
C VAL A 273 -13.50 -31.84 23.08
N ARG A 274 -13.56 -33.15 23.33
CA ARG A 274 -14.80 -33.92 23.51
C ARG A 274 -14.91 -34.33 24.97
N GLY A 275 -15.87 -33.76 25.69
CA GLY A 275 -15.94 -33.85 27.16
C GLY A 275 -14.70 -33.24 27.81
N GLN A 276 -13.75 -34.08 28.25
CA GLN A 276 -12.44 -33.66 28.76
C GLN A 276 -11.26 -34.17 27.91
N GLN A 277 -11.52 -34.91 26.84
CA GLN A 277 -10.47 -35.47 25.98
C GLN A 277 -10.07 -34.43 24.92
N PRO A 278 -8.80 -33.99 24.85
CA PRO A 278 -8.31 -33.16 23.76
C PRO A 278 -8.21 -33.95 22.47
N LEU A 279 -8.80 -33.41 21.40
CA LEU A 279 -8.87 -34.03 20.09
C LEU A 279 -7.91 -33.39 19.09
N ALA A 280 -7.86 -32.06 19.07
CA ALA A 280 -7.01 -31.30 18.17
C ALA A 280 -6.65 -29.94 18.78
N ARG A 281 -5.50 -29.43 18.35
CA ARG A 281 -5.03 -28.07 18.61
C ARG A 281 -4.95 -27.32 17.28
N PHE A 282 -5.46 -26.11 17.27
CA PHE A 282 -5.46 -25.22 16.11
C PHE A 282 -4.63 -23.98 16.41
N SER A 283 -3.57 -23.78 15.63
CA SER A 283 -2.83 -22.52 15.61
C SER A 283 -3.28 -21.71 14.40
N LEU A 284 -3.78 -20.51 14.65
CA LEU A 284 -4.28 -19.61 13.62
C LEU A 284 -3.17 -18.67 13.18
N ASP A 285 -2.53 -19.02 12.07
CA ASP A 285 -1.50 -18.20 11.46
C ASP A 285 -1.98 -17.59 10.15
N GLN A 286 -1.41 -16.44 9.83
CA GLN A 286 -1.57 -15.85 8.52
C GLN A 286 -0.55 -16.49 7.58
N GLN A 287 -1.01 -17.07 6.47
CA GLN A 287 -0.11 -17.61 5.46
C GLN A 287 0.54 -16.49 4.67
N LEU A 288 1.82 -16.68 4.32
CA LEU A 288 2.50 -15.81 3.36
C LEU A 288 1.81 -15.88 2.00
N ARG A 289 1.75 -14.74 1.30
CA ARG A 289 1.37 -14.73 -0.12
C ARG A 289 2.35 -15.58 -0.92
N ALA A 290 1.85 -16.32 -1.91
CA ALA A 290 2.66 -17.23 -2.73
C ALA A 290 3.83 -16.51 -3.43
N ASP A 291 3.66 -15.24 -3.79
CA ASP A 291 4.68 -14.43 -4.46
C ASP A 291 5.52 -13.54 -3.51
N ALA A 292 5.32 -13.61 -2.20
CA ALA A 292 6.02 -12.76 -1.23
C ALA A 292 7.54 -12.99 -1.23
N ARG A 293 7.98 -14.25 -1.15
CA ARG A 293 9.40 -14.61 -1.14
C ARG A 293 10.11 -14.14 -2.40
N LEU A 294 9.49 -14.36 -3.56
CA LEU A 294 10.02 -13.93 -4.85
C LEU A 294 10.09 -12.41 -4.96
N THR A 295 9.06 -11.70 -4.45
CA THR A 295 9.02 -10.25 -4.48
C THR A 295 10.12 -9.64 -3.61
N VAL A 296 10.31 -10.14 -2.39
CA VAL A 296 11.38 -9.67 -1.49
C VAL A 296 12.75 -9.93 -2.12
N ALA A 297 12.99 -11.14 -2.64
CA ALA A 297 14.25 -11.45 -3.34
C ALA A 297 14.50 -10.50 -4.50
N ARG A 298 13.48 -10.24 -5.33
CA ARG A 298 13.60 -9.34 -6.48
C ARG A 298 13.88 -7.90 -6.07
N LEU A 299 13.28 -7.41 -5.00
CA LEU A 299 13.56 -6.06 -4.48
C LEU A 299 15.00 -5.95 -3.98
N ARG A 300 15.51 -6.97 -3.29
CA ARG A 300 16.90 -7.04 -2.84
C ARG A 300 17.88 -7.09 -4.02
N GLU A 301 17.58 -7.85 -5.09
CA GLU A 301 18.35 -7.83 -6.35
C GLU A 301 18.40 -6.44 -7.00
N LEU A 302 17.38 -5.61 -6.82
CA LEU A 302 17.36 -4.22 -7.27
C LEU A 302 18.17 -3.27 -6.37
N GLY A 303 18.87 -3.81 -5.36
CA GLY A 303 19.66 -3.08 -4.37
C GLY A 303 18.81 -2.32 -3.36
N LEU A 304 17.54 -2.71 -3.17
CA LEU A 304 16.64 -2.08 -2.22
C LEU A 304 16.61 -2.88 -0.91
N PRO A 305 17.01 -2.32 0.24
CA PRO A 305 16.79 -2.93 1.54
C PRO A 305 15.28 -3.05 1.79
N VAL A 306 14.88 -4.24 2.24
CA VAL A 306 13.49 -4.59 2.54
C VAL A 306 13.33 -4.73 4.04
N LEU A 307 12.41 -3.95 4.61
CA LEU A 307 12.07 -3.95 6.03
C LEU A 307 10.63 -4.42 6.25
N LEU A 308 10.36 -5.00 7.42
CA LEU A 308 9.04 -5.46 7.83
C LEU A 308 8.58 -4.81 9.13
N TYR A 309 7.51 -4.04 9.10
CA TYR A 309 6.89 -3.45 10.30
C TYR A 309 5.48 -3.99 10.51
N SER A 310 5.12 -4.31 11.75
CA SER A 310 3.79 -4.83 12.07
C SER A 310 3.42 -4.56 13.52
N GLY A 311 2.11 -4.48 13.80
CA GLY A 311 1.57 -4.46 15.16
C GLY A 311 1.55 -5.83 15.84
N ASP A 312 1.69 -6.90 15.06
CA ASP A 312 1.66 -8.27 15.57
C ASP A 312 2.83 -8.57 16.53
N HIS A 313 2.66 -9.62 17.33
CA HIS A 313 3.64 -10.04 18.32
C HIS A 313 5.05 -10.19 17.71
N PRO A 314 6.12 -9.72 18.37
CA PRO A 314 7.49 -9.76 17.84
C PRO A 314 7.93 -11.13 17.31
N ASP A 315 7.56 -12.22 17.98
CA ASP A 315 7.93 -13.58 17.56
C ASP A 315 7.29 -14.00 16.23
N ALA A 316 6.02 -13.62 16.02
CA ALA A 316 5.32 -13.91 14.76
C ALA A 316 5.94 -13.11 13.60
N VAL A 317 6.31 -11.85 13.86
CA VAL A 317 6.99 -11.00 12.89
C VAL A 317 8.40 -11.54 12.59
N ALA A 318 9.15 -11.98 13.59
CA ALA A 318 10.47 -12.59 13.43
C ALA A 318 10.43 -13.86 12.57
N THR A 319 9.40 -14.70 12.76
CA THR A 319 9.18 -15.91 11.97
C THR A 319 8.97 -15.57 10.49
N VAL A 320 8.09 -14.62 10.18
CA VAL A 320 7.85 -14.15 8.81
C VAL A 320 9.10 -13.50 8.20
N ALA A 321 9.80 -12.67 8.99
CA ALA A 321 11.03 -12.01 8.57
C ALA A 321 12.12 -13.03 8.20
N ALA A 322 12.30 -14.09 9.01
CA ALA A 322 13.25 -15.16 8.75
C ALA A 322 12.88 -15.96 7.48
N GLN A 323 11.60 -16.27 7.30
CA GLN A 323 11.12 -16.97 6.10
C GLN A 323 11.39 -16.14 4.84
N LEU A 324 11.14 -14.83 4.86
CA LEU A 324 11.33 -13.95 3.70
C LEU A 324 12.76 -13.42 3.53
N GLN A 325 13.63 -13.62 4.52
CA GLN A 325 14.99 -13.09 4.56
C GLN A 325 15.04 -11.57 4.32
N VAL A 326 14.19 -10.83 5.04
CA VAL A 326 14.19 -9.36 5.02
C VAL A 326 15.43 -8.80 5.74
N ASP A 327 15.83 -7.58 5.41
CA ASP A 327 17.05 -6.95 5.94
C ASP A 327 16.85 -6.36 7.35
N GLY A 328 15.60 -6.19 7.79
CA GLY A 328 15.26 -5.78 9.15
C GLY A 328 13.76 -5.87 9.43
N TYR A 329 13.39 -6.01 10.70
CA TYR A 329 11.99 -6.12 11.10
C TYR A 329 11.69 -5.51 12.47
N ALA A 330 10.43 -5.24 12.75
CA ALA A 330 9.93 -4.88 14.07
C ALA A 330 8.44 -5.22 14.24
N GLY A 331 8.13 -5.95 15.31
CA GLY A 331 6.76 -6.25 15.73
C GLY A 331 6.35 -5.47 16.97
N GLY A 332 5.07 -5.57 17.35
CA GLY A 332 4.47 -4.88 18.49
C GLY A 332 4.36 -3.37 18.32
N LEU A 333 4.36 -2.87 17.08
CA LEU A 333 4.33 -1.44 16.79
C LEU A 333 2.91 -0.89 16.74
N ARG A 334 2.66 0.20 17.45
CA ARG A 334 1.44 1.01 17.25
C ARG A 334 1.57 1.84 15.97
N PRO A 335 0.46 2.37 15.41
CA PRO A 335 0.52 3.24 14.23
C PRO A 335 1.49 4.42 14.38
N GLU A 336 1.54 5.05 15.56
CA GLU A 336 2.47 6.14 15.90
C GLU A 336 3.93 5.68 15.89
N ASP A 337 4.22 4.47 16.39
CA ASP A 337 5.56 3.90 16.40
C ASP A 337 6.04 3.57 14.97
N LYS A 338 5.14 3.03 14.13
CA LYS A 338 5.42 2.81 12.70
C LYS A 338 5.77 4.12 12.01
N LEU A 339 4.99 5.18 12.26
CA LEU A 339 5.22 6.50 11.70
C LEU A 339 6.56 7.09 12.17
N ALA A 340 6.87 7.01 13.47
CA ALA A 340 8.12 7.51 14.03
C ALA A 340 9.35 6.80 13.42
N ARG A 341 9.29 5.48 13.25
CA ARG A 341 10.36 4.71 12.58
C ARG A 341 10.52 5.09 11.11
N LEU A 342 9.41 5.27 10.39
CA LEU A 342 9.44 5.73 9.02
C LEU A 342 10.09 7.12 8.91
N GLN A 343 9.74 8.04 9.83
CA GLN A 343 10.37 9.36 9.89
C GLN A 343 11.86 9.28 10.24
N GLN A 344 12.28 8.36 11.11
CA GLN A 344 13.70 8.15 11.41
C GLN A 344 14.49 7.72 10.17
N LEU A 345 13.95 6.80 9.36
CA LEU A 345 14.56 6.42 8.09
C LEU A 345 14.65 7.62 7.12
N GLN A 346 13.59 8.44 7.06
CA GLN A 346 13.57 9.65 6.24
C GLN A 346 14.60 10.69 6.71
N GLN A 347 14.78 10.86 8.02
CA GLN A 347 15.81 11.73 8.61
C GLN A 347 17.23 11.26 8.27
N GLN A 348 17.43 9.96 8.08
CA GLN A 348 18.68 9.39 7.55
C GLN A 348 18.84 9.58 6.03
N GLY A 349 17.92 10.30 5.38
CA GLY A 349 17.93 10.59 3.95
C GLY A 349 17.32 9.49 3.08
N ARG A 350 16.72 8.45 3.66
CA ARG A 350 16.07 7.37 2.91
C ARG A 350 14.78 7.83 2.26
N ARG A 351 14.54 7.38 1.04
CA ARG A 351 13.28 7.54 0.30
C ARG A 351 12.50 6.25 0.39
N VAL A 352 11.72 6.15 1.47
CA VAL A 352 10.98 4.95 1.84
C VAL A 352 9.72 4.78 1.00
N LEU A 353 9.56 3.60 0.41
CA LEU A 353 8.30 3.08 -0.10
C LEU A 353 7.61 2.28 1.00
N MET A 354 6.43 2.72 1.44
CA MET A 354 5.57 1.93 2.32
C MET A 354 4.58 1.11 1.49
N VAL A 355 4.48 -0.19 1.75
CA VAL A 355 3.50 -1.08 1.13
C VAL A 355 2.60 -1.66 2.21
N GLY A 356 1.30 -1.49 2.07
CA GLY A 356 0.31 -1.90 3.07
C GLY A 356 -1.04 -2.27 2.44
N ASP A 357 -2.04 -2.59 3.26
CA ASP A 357 -3.43 -2.84 2.82
C ASP A 357 -4.27 -1.55 2.74
N GLY A 358 -3.80 -0.47 3.37
CA GLY A 358 -4.45 0.84 3.37
C GLY A 358 -5.58 0.99 4.40
N MET A 359 -5.89 -0.04 5.19
CA MET A 359 -6.90 0.04 6.24
C MET A 359 -6.29 0.57 7.54
N ASN A 360 -5.23 -0.09 8.04
CA ASN A 360 -4.65 0.22 9.34
C ASN A 360 -3.43 1.16 9.26
N ASP A 361 -2.81 1.25 8.09
CA ASP A 361 -1.56 2.01 7.87
C ASP A 361 -1.77 3.32 7.11
N ALA A 362 -2.99 3.82 7.02
CA ALA A 362 -3.30 5.02 6.24
C ALA A 362 -2.41 6.25 6.61
N PRO A 363 -2.16 6.55 7.91
CA PRO A 363 -1.24 7.62 8.31
C PRO A 363 0.21 7.37 7.87
N VAL A 364 0.68 6.12 7.97
CA VAL A 364 2.06 5.72 7.61
C VAL A 364 2.25 5.77 6.09
N LEU A 365 1.27 5.29 5.33
CA LEU A 365 1.25 5.36 3.87
C LEU A 365 1.20 6.80 3.36
N ALA A 366 0.49 7.69 4.05
CA ALA A 366 0.44 9.09 3.69
C ALA A 366 1.75 9.83 3.96
N ALA A 367 2.46 9.49 5.03
CA ALA A 367 3.73 10.11 5.41
C ALA A 367 4.96 9.54 4.66
N ALA A 368 4.84 8.35 4.07
CA ALA A 368 5.89 7.73 3.27
C ALA A 368 6.30 8.60 2.08
N HIS A 369 7.55 8.45 1.62
CA HIS A 369 8.00 9.16 0.42
C HIS A 369 7.22 8.67 -0.81
N ALA A 370 6.97 7.37 -0.90
CA ALA A 370 5.98 6.81 -1.80
C ALA A 370 5.18 5.74 -1.06
N SER A 371 3.96 5.47 -1.51
CA SER A 371 3.13 4.42 -0.93
C SER A 371 2.33 3.64 -1.97
N LEU A 372 2.25 2.32 -1.77
CA LEU A 372 1.41 1.44 -2.56
C LEU A 372 0.50 0.64 -1.63
N ALA A 373 -0.80 0.70 -1.89
CA ALA A 373 -1.77 -0.12 -1.17
C ALA A 373 -2.17 -1.33 -2.00
N LEU A 374 -2.24 -2.51 -1.39
CA LEU A 374 -2.87 -3.68 -2.00
C LEU A 374 -4.39 -3.56 -1.82
N ALA A 375 -5.12 -3.39 -2.92
CA ALA A 375 -6.57 -3.36 -2.85
C ALA A 375 -7.10 -4.79 -2.65
N GLN A 376 -8.00 -4.93 -1.68
CA GLN A 376 -8.78 -6.13 -1.47
C GLN A 376 -10.26 -5.78 -1.74
N GLY A 377 -10.90 -6.50 -2.68
CA GLY A 377 -12.31 -6.27 -3.02
C GLY A 377 -12.58 -4.93 -3.70
N ALA A 378 -13.79 -4.38 -3.50
CA ALA A 378 -14.30 -3.22 -4.24
C ALA A 378 -13.82 -1.84 -3.73
N ASP A 379 -13.00 -1.79 -2.67
CA ASP A 379 -12.62 -0.56 -1.96
C ASP A 379 -11.39 0.17 -2.52
N MET A 380 -11.19 0.14 -3.84
CA MET A 380 -10.11 0.89 -4.51
C MET A 380 -10.23 2.42 -4.36
N ALA A 381 -11.44 2.93 -4.08
CA ALA A 381 -11.74 4.37 -4.10
C ALA A 381 -11.34 5.15 -2.83
N ARG A 382 -11.00 4.47 -1.72
CA ARG A 382 -10.84 5.09 -0.39
C ARG A 382 -9.40 5.12 0.14
N GLN A 383 -8.40 4.73 -0.64
CA GLN A 383 -7.04 4.51 -0.13
C GLN A 383 -6.18 5.79 -0.18
N GLN A 384 -5.52 6.09 0.95
CA GLN A 384 -4.61 7.24 1.13
C GLN A 384 -3.19 7.00 0.56
N ALA A 385 -3.02 6.02 -0.33
CA ALA A 385 -1.73 5.69 -0.93
C ALA A 385 -1.48 6.47 -2.23
N ASP A 386 -0.21 6.55 -2.65
CA ASP A 386 0.16 7.14 -3.93
C ASP A 386 -0.32 6.30 -5.12
N GLY A 387 -0.38 4.98 -4.95
CA GLY A 387 -0.95 4.05 -5.91
C GLY A 387 -1.57 2.83 -5.26
N VAL A 388 -2.35 2.10 -6.06
CA VAL A 388 -3.15 0.94 -5.65
C VAL A 388 -2.85 -0.24 -6.56
N ILE A 389 -2.68 -1.41 -5.97
CA ILE A 389 -2.44 -2.68 -6.66
C ILE A 389 -3.73 -3.50 -6.62
N GLY A 390 -4.44 -3.56 -7.74
CA GLY A 390 -5.76 -4.21 -7.84
C GLY A 390 -5.73 -5.73 -8.03
N GLY A 391 -4.58 -6.31 -8.37
CA GLY A 391 -4.44 -7.73 -8.68
C GLY A 391 -4.09 -8.63 -7.49
N GLY A 392 -3.87 -8.07 -6.30
CA GLY A 392 -3.40 -8.79 -5.11
C GLY A 392 -2.00 -9.44 -5.25
N ARG A 393 -1.29 -9.20 -6.36
CA ARG A 393 0.03 -9.77 -6.62
C ARG A 393 1.10 -8.82 -6.12
N LEU A 394 1.82 -9.23 -5.09
CA LEU A 394 2.87 -8.45 -4.48
C LEU A 394 4.02 -8.15 -5.44
N GLN A 395 4.25 -9.01 -6.44
CA GLN A 395 5.28 -8.81 -7.47
C GLN A 395 5.10 -7.49 -8.24
N GLN A 396 3.86 -6.98 -8.33
CA GLN A 396 3.54 -5.71 -8.98
C GLN A 396 4.23 -4.51 -8.31
N VAL A 397 4.65 -4.62 -7.03
CA VAL A 397 5.47 -3.61 -6.35
C VAL A 397 6.82 -3.42 -7.06
N ALA A 398 7.52 -4.51 -7.35
CA ALA A 398 8.81 -4.47 -8.02
C ALA A 398 8.68 -4.01 -9.48
N GLU A 399 7.64 -4.46 -10.19
CA GLU A 399 7.33 -4.02 -11.55
C GLU A 399 7.06 -2.52 -11.61
N ALA A 400 6.27 -2.00 -10.66
CA ALA A 400 5.96 -0.58 -10.59
C ALA A 400 7.19 0.29 -10.35
N LEU A 401 8.10 -0.14 -9.46
CA LEU A 401 9.38 0.52 -9.22
C LEU A 401 10.27 0.55 -10.46
N LEU A 402 10.37 -0.58 -11.18
CA LEU A 402 11.15 -0.67 -12.42
C LEU A 402 10.59 0.24 -13.50
N LEU A 403 9.27 0.24 -13.69
CA LEU A 403 8.61 1.07 -14.69
C LEU A 403 8.71 2.57 -14.33
N ALA A 404 8.59 2.94 -13.05
CA ALA A 404 8.79 4.30 -12.58
C ALA A 404 10.23 4.79 -12.85
N ARG A 405 11.24 3.95 -12.56
CA ARG A 405 12.65 4.24 -12.87
C ARG A 405 12.89 4.36 -14.37
N ALA A 406 12.27 3.52 -15.18
CA ALA A 406 12.34 3.61 -16.64
C ALA A 406 11.69 4.89 -17.17
N ALA A 407 10.52 5.26 -16.65
CA ALA A 407 9.85 6.51 -17.00
C ALA A 407 10.73 7.73 -16.69
N ARG A 408 11.36 7.76 -15.51
CA ARG A 408 12.32 8.80 -15.14
C ARG A 408 13.50 8.88 -16.11
N ARG A 409 14.07 7.75 -16.51
CA ARG A 409 15.15 7.70 -17.52
C ARG A 409 14.68 8.25 -18.87
N THR A 410 13.49 7.85 -19.34
CA THR A 410 12.91 8.34 -20.59
C THR A 410 12.65 9.84 -20.56
N ILE A 411 12.13 10.38 -19.44
CA ILE A 411 11.95 11.82 -19.24
C ILE A 411 13.29 12.54 -19.37
N VAL A 412 14.33 12.09 -18.66
CA VAL A 412 15.67 12.71 -18.72
C VAL A 412 16.25 12.64 -20.13
N GLN A 413 16.12 11.50 -20.82
CA GLN A 413 16.56 11.36 -22.22
C GLN A 413 15.85 12.37 -23.13
N ASN A 414 14.54 12.50 -23.00
CA ASN A 414 13.74 13.42 -23.82
C ASN A 414 14.10 14.88 -23.55
N LEU A 415 14.33 15.25 -22.28
CA LEU A 415 14.76 16.60 -21.90
C LEU A 415 16.18 16.91 -22.42
N LEU A 416 17.13 15.97 -22.28
CA LEU A 416 18.49 16.12 -22.80
C LEU A 416 18.50 16.25 -24.34
N TRP A 417 17.69 15.44 -25.03
CA TRP A 417 17.54 15.52 -26.47
C TRP A 417 16.96 16.86 -26.93
N ALA A 418 15.82 17.26 -26.34
CA ALA A 418 15.17 18.53 -26.70
C ALA A 418 16.07 19.73 -26.41
N GLY A 419 16.74 19.73 -25.25
CA GLY A 419 17.71 20.77 -24.89
C GLY A 419 18.93 20.80 -25.81
N GLY A 420 19.51 19.64 -26.13
CA GLY A 420 20.66 19.54 -27.04
C GLY A 420 20.33 19.99 -28.46
N TYR A 421 19.15 19.63 -28.98
CA TYR A 421 18.68 20.12 -30.28
C TYR A 421 18.57 21.65 -30.28
N ASN A 422 17.89 22.25 -29.31
CA ASN A 422 17.73 23.71 -29.23
C ASN A 422 19.07 24.43 -29.07
N LEU A 423 19.99 23.87 -28.28
CA LEU A 423 21.33 24.44 -28.04
C LEU A 423 22.15 24.53 -29.33
N LEU A 424 21.95 23.61 -30.29
CA LEU A 424 22.65 23.62 -31.57
C LEU A 424 21.89 24.41 -32.64
N ALA A 425 20.56 24.24 -32.71
CA ALA A 425 19.73 24.81 -33.76
C ALA A 425 19.58 26.34 -33.63
N VAL A 426 19.45 26.87 -32.41
CA VAL A 426 19.26 28.31 -32.18
C VAL A 426 20.49 29.13 -32.62
N PRO A 427 21.73 28.80 -32.21
CA PRO A 427 22.91 29.51 -32.70
C PRO A 427 23.11 29.37 -34.21
N ALA A 428 22.88 28.18 -34.77
CA ALA A 428 23.00 27.97 -36.21
C ALA A 428 21.95 28.79 -37.00
N ALA A 429 20.73 28.94 -36.48
CA ALA A 429 19.72 29.84 -37.06
C ALA A 429 20.11 31.31 -36.92
N ALA A 430 20.65 31.73 -35.78
CA ALA A 430 21.11 33.10 -35.55
C ALA A 430 22.27 33.49 -36.48
N LEU A 431 23.12 32.52 -36.84
CA LEU A 431 24.21 32.69 -37.80
C LEU A 431 23.76 32.58 -39.28
N GLY A 432 22.47 32.37 -39.54
CA GLY A 432 21.93 32.23 -40.91
C GLY A 432 22.27 30.90 -41.60
N LEU A 433 22.79 29.91 -40.86
CA LEU A 433 23.12 28.58 -41.37
C LEU A 433 21.89 27.67 -41.51
N LEU A 434 20.80 28.02 -40.84
CA LEU A 434 19.52 27.30 -40.87
C LEU A 434 18.43 28.20 -41.47
N SER A 435 17.75 27.68 -42.50
CA SER A 435 16.56 28.32 -43.04
C SER A 435 15.33 28.08 -42.13
N PRO A 436 14.32 28.97 -42.17
CA PRO A 436 13.10 28.80 -41.38
C PRO A 436 12.38 27.47 -41.59
N TRP A 437 12.30 26.99 -42.83
CA TRP A 437 11.64 25.72 -43.15
C TRP A 437 12.42 24.51 -42.61
N ALA A 438 13.75 24.56 -42.64
CA ALA A 438 14.60 23.49 -42.11
C ALA A 438 14.52 23.44 -40.57
N ALA A 439 14.48 24.61 -39.92
CA ALA A 439 14.24 24.71 -38.48
C ALA A 439 12.89 24.09 -38.08
N ALA A 440 11.80 24.43 -38.80
CA ALA A 440 10.47 23.88 -38.54
C ALA A 440 10.41 22.35 -38.75
N LEU A 441 11.08 21.84 -39.79
CA LEU A 441 11.18 20.40 -40.04
C LEU A 441 11.93 19.68 -38.92
N GLY A 442 13.10 20.19 -38.53
CA GLY A 442 13.90 19.63 -37.43
C GLY A 442 13.13 19.59 -36.11
N MET A 443 12.35 20.63 -35.82
CA MET A 443 11.51 20.70 -34.63
C MET A 443 10.42 19.62 -34.61
N SER A 444 9.81 19.36 -35.78
CA SER A 444 8.80 18.32 -35.96
C SER A 444 9.40 16.93 -35.76
N LEU A 445 10.56 16.65 -36.36
CA LEU A 445 11.27 15.38 -36.17
C LEU A 445 11.70 15.16 -34.72
N SER A 446 12.19 16.21 -34.05
CA SER A 446 12.57 16.14 -32.63
C SER A 446 11.37 15.76 -31.75
N SER A 447 10.20 16.34 -32.00
CA SER A 447 8.97 16.02 -31.28
C SER A 447 8.50 14.57 -31.52
N LEU A 448 8.63 14.07 -32.75
CA LEU A 448 8.34 12.67 -33.09
C LEU A 448 9.29 11.70 -32.37
N LEU A 449 10.58 12.02 -32.27
CA LEU A 449 11.57 11.20 -31.56
C LEU A 449 11.26 11.11 -30.06
N VAL A 450 10.92 12.24 -29.43
CA VAL A 450 10.48 12.29 -28.02
C VAL A 450 9.26 11.40 -27.79
N LEU A 451 8.26 11.49 -28.67
CA LEU A 451 7.06 10.65 -28.58
C LEU A 451 7.38 9.17 -28.80
N ALA A 452 8.19 8.84 -29.79
CA ALA A 452 8.62 7.47 -30.05
C ALA A 452 9.39 6.87 -28.87
N ASN A 453 10.26 7.66 -28.23
CA ASN A 453 10.99 7.22 -27.05
C ASN A 453 10.05 6.99 -25.85
N ALA A 454 9.04 7.87 -25.64
CA ALA A 454 8.00 7.68 -24.63
C ALA A 454 7.21 6.39 -24.85
N MET A 455 6.86 6.06 -26.09
CA MET A 455 6.13 4.83 -26.43
C MET A 455 6.90 3.54 -26.10
N ARG A 456 8.23 3.58 -25.92
CA ARG A 456 9.00 2.40 -25.48
C ARG A 456 8.56 1.90 -24.11
N LEU A 457 8.00 2.77 -23.26
CA LEU A 457 7.45 2.40 -21.96
C LEU A 457 6.23 1.47 -22.09
N LEU A 458 5.48 1.56 -23.20
CA LEU A 458 4.34 0.69 -23.49
C LEU A 458 4.74 -0.70 -23.99
N ARG A 459 6.00 -0.85 -24.44
CA ARG A 459 6.53 -2.10 -25.02
C ARG A 459 7.28 -2.95 -24.00
N GLN A 460 7.39 -2.52 -22.74
CA GLN A 460 8.10 -3.32 -21.75
C GLN A 460 7.40 -4.67 -21.59
N PRO A 461 8.13 -5.78 -21.72
CA PRO A 461 7.54 -7.11 -21.64
C PRO A 461 6.88 -7.26 -20.28
N LYS A 462 5.68 -7.86 -20.25
CA LYS A 462 5.17 -8.47 -19.02
C LYS A 462 6.31 -9.29 -18.45
N ALA A 463 6.69 -9.06 -17.19
CA ALA A 463 7.61 -9.98 -16.53
C ALA A 463 7.04 -11.39 -16.74
N PRO A 464 7.88 -12.39 -17.09
CA PRO A 464 7.39 -13.73 -17.35
C PRO A 464 6.50 -14.15 -16.19
N ARG A 465 5.29 -14.65 -16.49
CA ARG A 465 4.48 -15.37 -15.52
C ARG A 465 5.30 -16.58 -15.12
N ILE A 466 6.07 -16.46 -14.03
CA ILE A 466 6.77 -17.60 -13.46
C ILE A 466 5.65 -18.44 -12.86
N ALA A 467 5.42 -19.61 -13.45
CA ALA A 467 4.46 -20.57 -12.93
C ALA A 467 4.85 -20.87 -11.49
N ILE A 468 3.93 -20.60 -10.56
CA ILE A 468 4.03 -21.11 -9.20
C ILE A 468 3.99 -22.63 -9.34
N PRO A 469 4.98 -23.39 -8.81
CA PRO A 469 4.86 -24.84 -8.79
C PRO A 469 3.62 -25.18 -7.97
N THR A 470 2.57 -25.63 -8.64
CA THR A 470 1.45 -26.29 -7.99
C THR A 470 2.00 -27.54 -7.32
N HIS A 471 1.69 -27.74 -6.04
CA HIS A 471 1.93 -28.99 -5.33
C HIS A 471 1.23 -30.15 -6.06
N ALA A 472 1.91 -30.73 -7.05
CA ALA A 472 1.52 -31.92 -7.77
C ALA A 472 2.77 -32.45 -8.49
N ASP A 473 3.80 -32.78 -7.72
CA ASP A 473 4.89 -33.67 -8.12
C ASP A 473 5.64 -34.07 -6.83
N GLU A 474 4.95 -34.84 -5.98
CA GLU A 474 5.67 -35.80 -5.14
C GLU A 474 6.16 -36.93 -6.05
N PRO A 475 7.46 -37.26 -6.07
CA PRO A 475 7.90 -38.46 -6.75
C PRO A 475 7.32 -39.66 -5.99
N GLN A 476 6.46 -40.44 -6.67
CA GLN A 476 6.17 -41.81 -6.26
C GLN A 476 7.51 -42.54 -6.13
N ALA A 477 7.94 -42.72 -4.88
CA ALA A 477 9.03 -43.62 -4.55
C ALA A 477 8.55 -45.04 -4.85
N ALA A 478 8.95 -45.55 -6.01
CA ALA A 478 8.91 -46.96 -6.33
C ALA A 478 10.07 -47.67 -5.60
N ALA A 479 9.76 -48.38 -4.52
CA ALA A 479 10.34 -49.67 -4.08
C ALA A 479 9.77 -50.05 -2.72
#